data_AF-A0A5C6AM46-F1
#
_entry.id   AF-A0A5C6AM46-F1
#
_cell.length_a   1.000
_cell.length_b   1.000
_cell.length_c   1.000
_cell.angle_alpha   90.00
_cell.angle_beta   90.00
_cell.angle_gamma   90.00
#
_symmetry.space_group_name_H-M   'P 1'
#
loop_
_entity.id
_entity.type
_entity.pdbx_description
1 polymer ?
#
loop_
_entity_poly.entity_id
_entity_poly.type
_entity_poly.pdbx_seq_one_letter_code
_entity_poly.pdbx_strand_id
1 'polypeptide(L)'
;MLGHGSLDLGPKRHRATMHRRGSPRRLGRKLKVAKAGHPPYTCRQANGRYGRTADRATVRRVRQWASDTCLRTAEQSRGESWVKSVAPYPSSGVRTEIQINSLGPVNRVVTQHMSSQARTDLTRRLKDFDEIMTARDTVCPANAGRPAQKKGAALIRSAVVMLAASFEGYIEEVFDAAVDLIHANETEADRKTLKKDTSGSLNNASVFKVNRLFFNLGLPWIMQHRDVRWQKFTNAKVQETLGKLVTARNSIAHGGSKTVSKLTAKKWKGCVERLADRIDVIVSDHVQSQTGNRPW
;
A
#
# COMPACT_ATOMS: atom_id res chain seq x y z
N MET A 1 -47.08 5.06 -57.78
CA MET A 1 -47.17 6.15 -56.79
C MET A 1 -45.77 6.62 -56.48
N LEU A 2 -45.42 7.80 -56.98
CA LEU A 2 -44.12 8.45 -56.80
C LEU A 2 -44.19 9.33 -55.54
N GLY A 3 -43.20 9.23 -54.67
CA GLY A 3 -43.10 10.05 -53.45
C GLY A 3 -41.66 10.50 -53.21
N HIS A 4 -41.33 11.68 -53.71
CA HIS A 4 -40.12 12.43 -53.37
C HIS A 4 -40.29 13.13 -52.01
N GLY A 5 -39.22 13.16 -51.20
CA GLY A 5 -39.08 14.05 -50.04
C GLY A 5 -37.58 14.18 -49.73
N SER A 6 -36.89 15.15 -50.33
CA SER A 6 -36.67 16.54 -49.90
C SER A 6 -35.67 16.67 -48.74
N LEU A 7 -34.51 17.20 -49.11
CA LEU A 7 -33.33 17.47 -48.30
C LEU A 7 -33.51 18.78 -47.52
N ASP A 8 -33.17 18.79 -46.23
CA ASP A 8 -33.03 20.01 -45.44
C ASP A 8 -31.57 20.17 -44.97
N LEU A 9 -30.89 21.16 -45.54
CA LEU A 9 -29.50 21.53 -45.26
C LEU A 9 -29.49 22.74 -44.31
N GLY A 10 -29.23 22.48 -43.03
CA GLY A 10 -29.09 23.51 -42.01
C GLY A 10 -27.84 24.41 -42.19
N PRO A 11 -27.90 25.69 -41.79
CA PRO A 11 -26.89 26.69 -42.10
C PRO A 11 -25.63 26.61 -41.22
N LYS A 12 -24.46 26.66 -41.87
CA LYS A 12 -23.13 26.83 -41.27
C LYS A 12 -22.99 28.22 -40.65
N ARG A 13 -22.82 28.29 -39.31
CA ARG A 13 -22.41 29.52 -38.63
C ARG A 13 -20.88 29.61 -38.55
N HIS A 14 -20.31 30.51 -39.34
CA HIS A 14 -18.93 30.95 -39.23
C HIS A 14 -18.75 31.80 -37.95
N ARG A 15 -17.81 31.41 -37.08
CA ARG A 15 -17.44 32.19 -35.89
C ARG A 15 -16.16 32.96 -36.18
N ALA A 16 -16.27 34.28 -36.09
CA ALA A 16 -15.25 35.26 -36.40
C ALA A 16 -14.01 35.17 -35.49
N THR A 17 -12.86 35.25 -36.13
CA THR A 17 -11.53 35.55 -35.59
C THR A 17 -11.47 37.00 -35.11
N MET A 18 -11.19 37.22 -33.82
CA MET A 18 -10.77 38.53 -33.31
C MET A 18 -9.26 38.56 -33.09
N HIS A 19 -8.57 39.30 -33.96
CA HIS A 19 -7.24 39.83 -33.72
C HIS A 19 -7.29 40.86 -32.59
N ARG A 20 -6.51 40.66 -31.51
CA ARG A 20 -6.10 41.77 -30.64
C ARG A 20 -4.66 42.13 -30.90
N ARG A 21 -4.50 43.41 -31.25
CA ARG A 21 -3.28 44.15 -31.54
C ARG A 21 -2.40 44.25 -30.30
N GLY A 22 -1.09 44.29 -30.55
CA GLY A 22 -0.05 44.45 -29.55
C GLY A 22 0.00 45.83 -28.90
N SER A 23 0.80 45.90 -27.84
CA SER A 23 1.34 47.14 -27.28
C SER A 23 2.74 46.88 -26.69
N PRO A 24 3.60 47.90 -26.60
CA PRO A 24 5.02 47.77 -26.89
C PRO A 24 5.93 47.60 -25.67
N ARG A 25 7.16 47.17 -26.01
CA ARG A 25 8.37 47.05 -25.19
C ARG A 25 8.63 48.28 -24.32
N ARG A 26 8.94 48.06 -23.03
CA ARG A 26 9.78 48.97 -22.23
C ARG A 26 11.08 48.25 -21.87
N LEU A 27 12.16 48.65 -22.56
CA LEU A 27 13.53 48.40 -22.16
C LEU A 27 13.86 49.33 -21.00
N GLY A 28 14.14 48.75 -19.83
CA GLY A 28 14.64 49.46 -18.65
C GLY A 28 15.85 48.74 -18.09
N ARG A 29 17.01 48.97 -18.71
CA ARG A 29 18.33 48.53 -18.24
C ARG A 29 18.66 49.34 -16.97
N LYS A 30 18.82 48.67 -15.83
CA LYS A 30 19.61 49.20 -14.70
C LYS A 30 20.59 48.13 -14.25
N LEU A 31 21.85 48.31 -14.63
CA LEU A 31 22.99 47.69 -13.96
C LEU A 31 23.02 48.21 -12.52
N LYS A 32 23.06 47.31 -11.53
CA LYS A 32 23.70 47.57 -10.23
C LYS A 32 24.38 46.30 -9.73
N VAL A 33 25.71 46.34 -9.83
CA VAL A 33 26.73 46.02 -8.81
C VAL A 33 26.52 44.76 -7.95
N ALA A 34 27.47 43.85 -8.07
CA ALA A 34 27.68 42.69 -7.22
C ALA A 34 27.87 43.07 -5.74
N LYS A 35 27.22 42.31 -4.84
CA LYS A 35 27.66 42.16 -3.45
C LYS A 35 27.42 40.71 -3.03
N ALA A 36 28.51 40.05 -2.67
CA ALA A 36 28.53 38.76 -2.01
C ALA A 36 27.85 38.87 -0.63
N GLY A 37 27.07 37.86 -0.25
CA GLY A 37 26.44 37.76 1.06
C GLY A 37 25.65 36.46 1.20
N HIS A 38 26.12 35.60 2.11
CA HIS A 38 25.50 34.32 2.50
C HIS A 38 24.03 34.46 2.94
N PRO A 39 23.20 33.41 2.79
CA PRO A 39 21.85 33.39 3.34
C PRO A 39 21.83 32.82 4.77
N PRO A 40 21.07 33.43 5.70
CA PRO A 40 20.46 32.69 6.79
C PRO A 40 19.01 32.37 6.43
N TYR A 41 18.69 31.07 6.41
CA TYR A 41 17.31 30.61 6.50
C TYR A 41 16.75 30.96 7.89
N THR A 42 15.72 31.80 7.95
CA THR A 42 14.80 31.82 9.09
C THR A 42 13.36 31.71 8.58
N CYS A 43 12.74 30.58 8.86
CA CYS A 43 11.30 30.39 8.76
C CYS A 43 10.72 30.58 10.17
N ARG A 44 10.12 31.75 10.44
CA ARG A 44 9.31 31.93 11.66
C ARG A 44 8.12 32.86 11.41
N GLN A 45 6.95 32.31 11.71
CA GLN A 45 5.71 32.97 12.11
C GLN A 45 4.87 33.66 11.03
N ALA A 46 3.95 32.88 10.46
CA ALA A 46 2.64 33.39 10.04
C ALA A 46 1.54 32.59 10.77
N ASN A 47 1.11 33.10 11.92
CA ASN A 47 -0.09 32.62 12.62
C ASN A 47 -1.33 33.20 11.92
N GLY A 48 -1.84 32.49 10.93
CA GLY A 48 -3.14 32.75 10.32
C GLY A 48 -4.25 31.99 11.07
N ARG A 49 -5.06 32.72 11.84
CA ARG A 49 -6.33 32.25 12.40
C ARG A 49 -7.26 31.76 11.29
N TYR A 50 -7.45 30.45 11.16
CA TYR A 50 -8.66 29.88 10.58
C TYR A 50 -9.14 28.71 11.41
N GLY A 51 -10.34 28.89 11.98
CA GLY A 51 -10.98 27.93 12.85
C GLY A 51 -11.27 26.60 12.16
N ARG A 52 -10.88 25.52 12.85
CA ARG A 52 -11.61 24.24 12.92
C ARG A 52 -10.95 23.42 14.02
N THR A 53 -11.47 23.55 15.23
CA THR A 53 -11.19 22.63 16.33
C THR A 53 -11.81 21.27 15.98
N ALA A 54 -11.05 20.44 15.26
CA ALA A 54 -11.16 19.02 15.54
C ALA A 54 -10.70 18.87 17.00
N ASP A 55 -11.63 18.43 17.85
CA ASP A 55 -11.38 18.23 19.27
C ASP A 55 -10.07 17.46 19.47
N ARG A 56 -9.10 18.10 20.14
CA ARG A 56 -7.78 17.52 20.42
C ARG A 56 -7.92 16.19 21.16
N ALA A 57 -8.99 15.99 21.94
CA ALA A 57 -9.26 14.73 22.61
C ALA A 57 -9.65 13.61 21.65
N THR A 58 -10.29 13.92 20.52
CA THR A 58 -10.60 12.93 19.47
C THR A 58 -9.34 12.48 18.74
N VAL A 59 -8.44 13.41 18.38
CA VAL A 59 -7.16 13.07 17.75
C VAL A 59 -6.25 12.28 18.71
N ARG A 60 -6.24 12.63 20.00
CA ARG A 60 -5.53 11.87 21.04
C ARG A 60 -6.12 10.46 21.22
N ARG A 61 -7.45 10.30 21.23
CA ARG A 61 -8.09 8.98 21.34
C ARG A 61 -7.78 8.06 20.17
N VAL A 62 -7.76 8.58 18.93
CA VAL A 62 -7.37 7.77 17.76
C VAL A 62 -5.90 7.36 17.80
N ARG A 63 -5.01 8.25 18.25
CA ARG A 63 -3.58 7.91 18.43
C ARG A 63 -3.36 6.91 19.56
N GLN A 64 -4.03 7.10 20.70
CA GLN A 64 -3.94 6.20 21.84
C GLN A 64 -4.48 4.81 21.47
N TRP A 65 -5.63 4.75 20.80
CA TRP A 65 -6.19 3.50 20.30
C TRP A 65 -5.23 2.78 19.35
N ALA A 66 -4.59 3.49 18.42
CA ALA A 66 -3.59 2.88 17.52
C ALA A 66 -2.36 2.34 18.27
N SER A 67 -1.89 3.06 19.31
CA SER A 67 -0.78 2.60 20.15
C SER A 67 -1.16 1.40 21.02
N ASP A 68 -2.36 1.40 21.61
CA ASP A 68 -2.84 0.33 22.48
C ASP A 68 -3.11 -0.97 21.70
N THR A 69 -3.64 -0.85 20.48
CA THR A 69 -3.81 -2.00 19.58
C THR A 69 -2.46 -2.62 19.20
N CYS A 70 -1.44 -1.79 18.95
CA CYS A 70 -0.08 -2.26 18.65
C CYS A 70 0.55 -3.05 19.82
N LEU A 71 0.37 -2.56 21.06
CA LEU A 71 0.90 -3.21 22.26
C LEU A 71 0.22 -4.55 22.55
N ARG A 72 -1.10 -4.68 22.36
CA ARG A 72 -1.82 -5.95 22.60
C ARG A 72 -1.41 -7.07 21.65
N THR A 73 -1.07 -6.75 20.40
CA THR A 73 -0.55 -7.74 19.45
C THR A 73 0.84 -8.26 19.83
N ALA A 74 1.67 -7.45 20.51
CA ALA A 74 3.01 -7.83 20.92
C ALA A 74 3.06 -8.75 22.15
N GLU A 75 2.01 -8.75 22.99
CA GLU A 75 1.92 -9.65 24.14
C GLU A 75 1.43 -11.05 23.75
N GLN A 76 0.63 -11.18 22.70
CA GLN A 76 0.02 -12.46 22.33
C GLN A 76 0.98 -13.40 21.57
N SER A 77 2.06 -12.88 20.99
CA SER A 77 3.05 -13.66 20.23
C SER A 77 4.18 -14.28 21.06
N ARG A 78 4.25 -14.04 22.38
CA ARG A 78 5.30 -14.61 23.26
C ARG A 78 4.98 -16.00 23.82
N GLY A 79 3.84 -16.61 23.46
CA GLY A 79 3.32 -17.82 24.13
C GLY A 79 3.62 -19.17 23.46
N GLU A 80 4.13 -19.23 22.23
CA GLU A 80 4.22 -20.50 21.48
C GLU A 80 5.67 -20.98 21.32
N SER A 81 6.06 -21.91 22.21
CA SER A 81 7.31 -22.66 22.17
C SER A 81 7.19 -23.82 21.17
N TRP A 82 7.95 -23.77 20.07
CA TRP A 82 8.00 -24.84 19.08
C TRP A 82 9.20 -25.76 19.33
N VAL A 83 8.92 -27.01 19.73
CA VAL A 83 9.91 -28.11 19.83
C VAL A 83 10.15 -28.67 18.43
N LYS A 84 11.39 -28.59 17.93
CA LYS A 84 11.80 -29.16 16.63
C LYS A 84 12.35 -30.59 16.81
N SER A 85 11.73 -31.56 16.14
CA SER A 85 12.27 -32.90 15.89
C SER A 85 12.78 -32.95 14.45
N VAL A 86 14.04 -33.34 14.26
CA VAL A 86 14.70 -33.48 12.95
C VAL A 86 14.91 -34.96 12.66
N ALA A 87 14.42 -35.44 11.53
CA ALA A 87 14.69 -36.79 11.01
C ALA A 87 15.70 -36.75 9.85
N PRO A 88 16.58 -37.76 9.70
CA PRO A 88 17.62 -37.79 8.67
C PRO A 88 17.14 -38.37 7.32
N TYR A 89 17.65 -37.82 6.22
CA TYR A 89 17.42 -38.27 4.84
C TYR A 89 18.38 -39.40 4.42
N PRO A 90 17.92 -40.41 3.65
CA PRO A 90 18.81 -41.35 2.97
C PRO A 90 19.09 -40.93 1.52
N SER A 91 20.34 -41.09 1.13
CA SER A 91 20.88 -40.95 -0.22
C SER A 91 20.83 -42.29 -0.97
N SER A 92 20.25 -42.33 -2.16
CA SER A 92 20.65 -43.29 -3.20
C SER A 92 20.15 -42.83 -4.57
N GLY A 93 21.08 -42.80 -5.53
CA GLY A 93 20.82 -42.49 -6.92
C GLY A 93 20.39 -43.72 -7.69
N VAL A 94 19.31 -43.58 -8.46
CA VAL A 94 18.93 -44.50 -9.54
C VAL A 94 18.60 -43.64 -10.75
N ARG A 95 19.28 -43.90 -11.87
CA ARG A 95 19.11 -43.20 -13.14
C ARG A 95 18.10 -44.00 -13.98
N THR A 96 16.85 -43.56 -13.98
CA THR A 96 15.78 -44.21 -14.74
C THR A 96 15.58 -43.49 -16.08
N GLU A 97 15.65 -44.26 -17.16
CA GLU A 97 15.37 -43.85 -18.53
C GLU A 97 13.84 -43.74 -18.71
N ILE A 98 13.32 -42.53 -18.92
CA ILE A 98 11.87 -42.27 -19.03
C ILE A 98 11.47 -42.21 -20.50
N GLN A 99 10.75 -43.24 -20.94
CA GLN A 99 9.98 -43.22 -22.19
C GLN A 99 8.79 -42.25 -22.07
N ILE A 100 8.74 -41.27 -22.96
CA ILE A 100 7.68 -40.24 -23.01
C ILE A 100 6.48 -40.81 -23.78
N ASN A 101 5.57 -41.48 -23.08
CA ASN A 101 4.28 -41.90 -23.62
C ASN A 101 3.19 -40.88 -23.24
N SER A 102 2.50 -40.37 -24.27
CA SER A 102 1.15 -39.78 -24.31
C SER A 102 0.63 -39.09 -23.03
N LEU A 103 0.64 -37.75 -23.04
CA LEU A 103 0.15 -36.87 -21.97
C LEU A 103 -1.37 -36.96 -21.82
N GLY A 104 -1.83 -37.73 -20.83
CA GLY A 104 -3.18 -37.63 -20.28
C GLY A 104 -3.45 -36.25 -19.63
N PRO A 105 -4.70 -35.97 -19.23
CA PRO A 105 -5.08 -34.68 -18.64
C PRO A 105 -4.21 -34.39 -17.42
N VAL A 106 -3.49 -33.26 -17.48
CA VAL A 106 -2.61 -32.79 -16.43
C VAL A 106 -3.45 -32.49 -15.19
N ASN A 107 -3.49 -33.44 -14.26
CA ASN A 107 -4.02 -33.22 -12.93
C ASN A 107 -3.19 -32.12 -12.28
N ARG A 108 -3.71 -30.90 -12.30
CA ARG A 108 -3.12 -29.75 -11.63
C ARG A 108 -3.10 -30.06 -10.14
N VAL A 109 -1.96 -30.49 -9.63
CA VAL A 109 -1.72 -30.65 -8.20
C VAL A 109 -2.03 -29.29 -7.57
N VAL A 110 -3.15 -29.21 -6.84
CA VAL A 110 -3.51 -28.03 -6.07
C VAL A 110 -2.57 -28.05 -4.87
N THR A 111 -1.42 -27.38 -4.98
CA THR A 111 -0.56 -27.15 -3.83
C THR A 111 -1.36 -26.33 -2.83
N GLN A 112 -1.65 -26.93 -1.67
CA GLN A 112 -2.25 -26.20 -0.56
C GLN A 112 -1.24 -25.15 -0.12
N HIS A 113 -1.51 -23.89 -0.45
CA HIS A 113 -0.71 -22.75 -0.02
C HIS A 113 -1.04 -22.48 1.44
N MET A 114 -0.10 -22.71 2.36
CA MET A 114 -0.27 -22.26 3.75
C MET A 114 0.06 -20.78 3.80
N SER A 115 -0.77 -19.99 4.48
CA SER A 115 -0.50 -18.56 4.65
C SER A 115 0.45 -18.32 5.81
N SER A 116 1.33 -17.33 5.69
CA SER A 116 2.16 -16.89 6.80
C SER A 116 1.32 -16.38 7.99
N GLN A 117 1.91 -16.36 9.19
CA GLN A 117 1.27 -15.75 10.36
C GLN A 117 0.95 -14.26 10.12
N ALA A 118 1.85 -13.53 9.46
CA ALA A 118 1.65 -12.12 9.08
C ALA A 118 0.39 -11.95 8.23
N ARG A 119 0.14 -12.86 7.28
CA ARG A 119 -1.05 -12.85 6.42
C ARG A 119 -2.33 -13.12 7.21
N THR A 120 -2.28 -14.05 8.16
CA THR A 120 -3.38 -14.32 9.11
C THR A 120 -3.69 -13.09 9.95
N ASP A 121 -2.66 -12.44 10.49
CA ASP A 121 -2.79 -11.23 11.30
C ASP A 121 -3.33 -10.04 10.52
N LEU A 122 -2.90 -9.86 9.27
CA LEU A 122 -3.48 -8.88 8.37
C LEU A 122 -4.98 -9.12 8.18
N THR A 123 -5.41 -10.37 7.93
CA THR A 123 -6.84 -10.71 7.78
C THR A 123 -7.64 -10.28 9.00
N ARG A 124 -7.10 -10.53 10.19
CA ARG A 124 -7.70 -10.11 11.46
C ARG A 124 -7.82 -8.59 11.54
N ARG A 125 -6.73 -7.84 11.32
CA ARG A 125 -6.71 -6.36 11.34
C ARG A 125 -7.64 -5.73 10.30
N LEU A 126 -7.85 -6.38 9.16
CA LEU A 126 -8.75 -5.91 8.13
C LEU A 126 -10.24 -6.04 8.50
N LYS A 127 -10.59 -6.80 9.54
CA LYS A 127 -11.96 -6.81 10.08
C LYS A 127 -12.33 -5.47 10.70
N ASP A 128 -11.40 -4.82 11.39
CA ASP A 128 -11.59 -3.47 11.95
C ASP A 128 -11.99 -2.48 10.85
N PHE A 129 -11.45 -2.65 9.63
CA PHE A 129 -11.80 -1.79 8.50
C PHE A 129 -13.28 -1.95 8.12
N ASP A 130 -13.75 -3.19 8.09
CA ASP A 130 -15.14 -3.50 7.77
C ASP A 130 -16.09 -2.99 8.88
N GLU A 131 -15.67 -3.06 10.14
CA GLU A 131 -16.39 -2.47 11.27
C GLU A 131 -16.52 -0.95 11.14
N ILE A 132 -15.43 -0.23 10.81
CA ILE A 132 -15.49 1.22 10.59
C ILE A 132 -16.39 1.55 9.39
N MET A 133 -16.36 0.76 8.32
CA MET A 133 -17.25 0.95 7.16
C MET A 133 -18.72 0.73 7.53
N THR A 134 -19.02 -0.23 8.41
CA THR A 134 -20.36 -0.51 8.91
C THR A 134 -20.86 0.63 9.82
N ALA A 135 -20.00 1.11 10.73
CA ALA A 135 -20.29 2.27 11.57
C ALA A 135 -20.54 3.53 10.71
N ARG A 136 -19.78 3.71 9.63
CA ARG A 136 -19.99 4.81 8.67
C ARG A 136 -21.37 4.78 8.04
N ASP A 137 -21.86 3.61 7.68
CA ASP A 137 -23.19 3.48 7.06
C ASP A 137 -24.31 3.77 8.05
N THR A 138 -24.13 3.38 9.31
CA THR A 138 -25.05 3.71 10.41
C THR A 138 -25.11 5.22 10.66
N VAL A 139 -23.96 5.89 10.68
CA VAL A 139 -23.86 7.35 10.94
C VAL A 139 -24.25 8.20 9.72
N CYS A 140 -24.04 7.69 8.51
CA CYS A 140 -24.25 8.41 7.25
C CYS A 140 -24.94 7.51 6.21
N PRO A 141 -26.25 7.23 6.40
CA PRO A 141 -27.04 6.45 5.44
C PRO A 141 -27.13 7.13 4.07
N ALA A 142 -27.67 6.41 3.08
CA ALA A 142 -28.05 7.02 1.82
C ALA A 142 -29.03 8.18 2.07
N ASN A 143 -28.82 9.33 1.43
CA ASN A 143 -29.59 10.57 1.63
C ASN A 143 -29.36 11.32 2.95
N ALA A 144 -28.34 10.96 3.74
CA ALA A 144 -28.02 11.71 4.95
C ALA A 144 -27.61 13.17 4.64
N GLY A 145 -28.07 14.09 5.49
CA GLY A 145 -27.76 15.51 5.37
C GLY A 145 -26.27 15.83 5.57
N ARG A 146 -25.88 17.07 5.24
CA ARG A 146 -24.48 17.54 5.29
C ARG A 146 -23.74 17.26 6.62
N PRO A 147 -24.36 17.39 7.82
CA PRO A 147 -23.68 17.07 9.07
C PRO A 147 -23.28 15.58 9.18
N ALA A 148 -24.18 14.67 8.82
CA ALA A 148 -23.92 13.23 8.81
C ALA A 148 -22.84 12.86 7.77
N GLN A 149 -22.87 13.48 6.59
CA GLN A 149 -21.83 13.31 5.57
C GLN A 149 -20.43 13.68 6.08
N LYS A 150 -20.30 14.76 6.85
CA LYS A 150 -19.02 15.15 7.46
C LYS A 150 -18.51 14.10 8.46
N LYS A 151 -19.40 13.54 9.28
CA LYS A 151 -19.07 12.46 10.22
C LYS A 151 -18.66 11.18 9.48
N GLY A 152 -19.44 10.78 8.47
CA GLY A 152 -19.11 9.63 7.62
C GLY A 152 -17.76 9.79 6.89
N ALA A 153 -17.43 10.99 6.43
CA ALA A 153 -16.13 11.28 5.83
C ALA A 153 -14.97 11.15 6.83
N ALA A 154 -15.18 11.47 8.11
CA ALA A 154 -14.18 11.27 9.15
C ALA A 154 -13.90 9.78 9.40
N LEU A 155 -14.95 8.95 9.43
CA LEU A 155 -14.83 7.50 9.56
C LEU A 155 -14.07 6.88 8.38
N ILE A 156 -14.37 7.30 7.13
CA ILE A 156 -13.62 6.85 5.95
C ILE A 156 -12.13 7.22 6.06
N ARG A 157 -11.81 8.44 6.51
CA ARG A 157 -10.41 8.84 6.71
C ARG A 157 -9.71 7.97 7.74
N SER A 158 -10.37 7.65 8.85
CA SER A 158 -9.81 6.75 9.87
C SER A 158 -9.55 5.35 9.30
N ALA A 159 -10.50 4.80 8.55
CA ALA A 159 -10.34 3.49 7.91
C ALA A 159 -9.18 3.45 6.92
N VAL A 160 -8.96 4.54 6.15
CA VAL A 160 -7.83 4.65 5.22
C VAL A 160 -6.49 4.64 5.96
N VAL A 161 -6.39 5.37 7.08
CA VAL A 161 -5.16 5.39 7.90
C VAL A 161 -4.87 4.00 8.47
N MET A 162 -5.89 3.36 9.02
CA MET A 162 -5.77 2.02 9.60
C MET A 162 -5.46 0.94 8.56
N LEU A 163 -6.07 1.00 7.37
CA LEU A 163 -5.76 0.09 6.26
C LEU A 163 -4.29 0.18 5.86
N ALA A 164 -3.77 1.40 5.71
CA ALA A 164 -2.37 1.61 5.36
C ALA A 164 -1.42 1.13 6.46
N ALA A 165 -1.74 1.38 7.74
CA ALA A 165 -0.96 0.90 8.88
C ALA A 165 -0.99 -0.64 9.00
N SER A 166 -2.13 -1.27 8.73
CA SER A 166 -2.26 -2.74 8.75
C SER A 166 -1.40 -3.38 7.66
N PHE A 167 -1.38 -2.78 6.46
CA PHE A 167 -0.52 -3.26 5.38
C PHE A 167 0.97 -3.03 5.66
N GLU A 168 1.32 -1.91 6.29
CA GLU A 168 2.68 -1.64 6.76
C GLU A 168 3.16 -2.69 7.76
N GLY A 169 2.37 -2.98 8.79
CA GLY A 169 2.70 -4.04 9.75
C GLY A 169 2.82 -5.43 9.10
N TYR A 170 1.95 -5.75 8.14
CA TYR A 170 2.08 -7.00 7.38
C TYR A 170 3.43 -7.11 6.64
N ILE A 171 3.85 -6.04 5.98
CA ILE A 171 5.12 -6.01 5.23
C ILE A 171 6.32 -6.17 6.16
N GLU A 172 6.30 -5.54 7.34
CA GLU A 172 7.35 -5.68 8.35
C GLU A 172 7.39 -7.10 8.92
N GLU A 173 6.24 -7.67 9.27
CA GLU A 173 6.15 -9.02 9.86
C GLU A 173 6.59 -10.12 8.89
N VAL A 174 6.19 -10.05 7.61
CA VAL A 174 6.60 -11.05 6.63
C VAL A 174 8.09 -10.92 6.27
N PHE A 175 8.64 -9.70 6.30
CA PHE A 175 10.07 -9.47 6.16
C PHE A 175 10.83 -10.03 7.36
N ASP A 176 10.39 -9.74 8.59
CA ASP A 176 11.06 -10.20 9.81
C ASP A 176 11.08 -11.73 9.92
N ALA A 177 9.97 -12.39 9.54
CA ALA A 177 9.90 -13.85 9.46
C ALA A 177 10.89 -14.41 8.43
N ALA A 178 10.99 -13.78 7.25
CA ALA A 178 11.95 -14.20 6.23
C ALA A 178 13.41 -13.99 6.68
N VAL A 179 13.72 -12.91 7.43
CA VAL A 179 15.04 -12.70 8.02
C VAL A 179 15.42 -13.85 8.96
N ASP A 180 14.52 -14.27 9.86
CA ASP A 180 14.82 -15.35 10.81
C ASP A 180 15.10 -16.68 10.12
N LEU A 181 14.48 -16.92 8.97
CA LEU A 181 14.62 -18.16 8.22
C LEU A 181 15.87 -18.16 7.33
N ILE A 182 16.11 -17.08 6.58
CA ILE A 182 17.25 -16.96 5.65
C ILE A 182 18.56 -16.81 6.41
N HIS A 183 18.56 -16.02 7.49
CA HIS A 183 19.75 -15.72 8.30
C HIS A 183 19.79 -16.58 9.58
N ALA A 184 19.28 -17.82 9.51
CA ALA A 184 19.25 -18.73 10.65
C ALA A 184 20.64 -19.06 11.21
N ASN A 185 21.69 -18.97 10.38
CA ASN A 185 23.08 -19.21 10.76
C ASN A 185 23.77 -17.97 11.36
N GLU A 186 23.15 -16.79 11.29
CA GLU A 186 23.67 -15.57 11.91
C GLU A 186 23.31 -15.52 13.40
N THR A 187 23.96 -14.64 14.16
CA THR A 187 23.61 -14.46 15.56
C THR A 187 22.25 -13.76 15.70
N GLU A 188 21.55 -14.00 16.81
CA GLU A 188 20.29 -13.28 17.09
C GLU A 188 20.50 -11.76 17.17
N ALA A 189 21.66 -11.31 17.66
CA ALA A 189 22.02 -9.91 17.73
C ALA A 189 22.16 -9.27 16.35
N ASP A 190 22.76 -9.97 15.39
CA ASP A 190 22.92 -9.49 14.01
C ASP A 190 21.55 -9.40 13.32
N ARG A 191 20.72 -10.44 13.43
CA ARG A 191 19.34 -10.41 12.90
C ARG A 191 18.52 -9.28 13.49
N LYS A 192 18.61 -9.06 14.80
CA LYS A 192 17.90 -7.97 15.48
C LYS A 192 18.37 -6.60 15.02
N THR A 193 19.67 -6.44 14.79
CA THR A 193 20.25 -5.20 14.24
C THR A 193 19.74 -4.97 12.83
N LEU A 194 19.76 -5.99 11.97
CA LEU A 194 19.21 -5.92 10.62
C LEU A 194 17.73 -5.48 10.63
N LYS A 195 16.88 -6.13 11.45
CA LYS A 195 15.46 -5.77 11.57
C LYS A 195 15.25 -4.34 12.06
N LYS A 196 16.00 -3.94 13.10
CA LYS A 196 15.95 -2.58 13.64
C LYS A 196 16.30 -1.52 12.57
N ASP A 197 17.34 -1.77 11.79
CA ASP A 197 17.82 -0.84 10.77
C ASP A 197 16.97 -0.84 9.49
N THR A 198 16.10 -1.84 9.34
CA THR A 198 15.24 -2.02 8.16
C THR A 198 13.76 -1.88 8.52
N SER A 199 13.06 -2.96 8.85
CA SER A 199 11.62 -2.99 9.17
C SER A 199 11.28 -2.02 10.29
N GLY A 200 12.10 -1.92 11.34
CA GLY A 200 11.89 -0.99 12.46
C GLY A 200 11.97 0.51 12.09
N SER A 201 12.45 0.86 10.90
CA SER A 201 12.53 2.24 10.39
C SER A 201 11.46 2.56 9.34
N LEU A 202 10.63 1.59 8.97
CA LEU A 202 9.57 1.76 8.01
C LEU A 202 8.45 2.61 8.64
N ASN A 203 8.05 3.69 7.96
CA ASN A 203 7.00 4.61 8.41
C ASN A 203 5.88 4.80 7.37
N ASN A 204 5.96 4.00 6.30
CA ASN A 204 4.89 3.72 5.34
C ASN A 204 5.35 2.65 4.35
N ALA A 205 4.41 1.81 3.91
CA ALA A 205 4.60 0.84 2.83
C ALA A 205 4.49 1.47 1.42
N SER A 206 5.26 2.53 1.13
CA SER A 206 5.40 3.02 -0.26
C SER A 206 6.16 2.01 -1.13
N VAL A 207 5.84 1.96 -2.43
CA VAL A 207 6.48 1.02 -3.40
C VAL A 207 8.00 1.01 -3.29
N PHE A 208 8.63 2.19 -3.23
CA PHE A 208 10.08 2.33 -3.09
C PHE A 208 10.60 1.71 -1.79
N LYS A 209 9.91 1.95 -0.67
CA LYS A 209 10.32 1.42 0.63
C LYS A 209 10.12 -0.08 0.76
N VAL A 210 9.02 -0.61 0.23
CA VAL A 210 8.80 -2.07 0.17
C VAL A 210 9.93 -2.71 -0.64
N ASN A 211 10.24 -2.19 -1.83
CA ASN A 211 11.36 -2.70 -2.62
C ASN A 211 12.70 -2.60 -1.89
N ARG A 212 12.97 -1.46 -1.22
CA ARG A 212 14.20 -1.27 -0.44
C ARG A 212 14.28 -2.22 0.75
N LEU A 213 13.16 -2.53 1.40
CA LEU A 213 13.11 -3.46 2.51
C LEU A 213 13.51 -4.86 2.03
N PHE A 214 12.82 -5.38 1.01
CA PHE A 214 13.10 -6.72 0.44
C PHE A 214 14.42 -6.82 -0.33
N PHE A 215 15.02 -5.70 -0.73
CA PHE A 215 16.38 -5.67 -1.26
C PHE A 215 17.38 -6.30 -0.28
N ASN A 216 17.21 -6.11 1.03
CA ASN A 216 18.10 -6.69 2.05
C ASN A 216 18.00 -8.22 2.15
N LEU A 217 16.93 -8.82 1.60
CA LEU A 217 16.76 -10.28 1.53
C LEU A 217 17.24 -10.88 0.19
N GLY A 218 17.77 -10.06 -0.73
CA GLY A 218 18.07 -10.51 -2.09
C GLY A 218 16.83 -10.62 -2.99
N LEU A 219 15.71 -9.97 -2.62
CA LEU A 219 14.50 -9.82 -3.44
C LEU A 219 14.34 -8.37 -3.92
N PRO A 220 15.24 -7.87 -4.79
CA PRO A 220 15.08 -6.53 -5.31
C PRO A 220 13.82 -6.47 -6.17
N TRP A 221 13.12 -5.34 -6.13
CA TRP A 221 11.97 -5.06 -7.00
C TRP A 221 10.77 -6.01 -6.79
N ILE A 222 10.51 -6.45 -5.56
CA ILE A 222 9.35 -7.30 -5.25
C ILE A 222 8.02 -6.74 -5.81
N MET A 223 7.83 -5.41 -5.82
CA MET A 223 6.64 -4.76 -6.38
C MET A 223 6.54 -4.80 -7.91
N GLN A 224 7.62 -5.19 -8.59
CA GLN A 224 7.70 -5.42 -10.03
C GLN A 224 7.69 -6.91 -10.38
N HIS A 225 7.69 -7.80 -9.39
CA HIS A 225 7.68 -9.24 -9.61
C HIS A 225 6.49 -9.67 -10.49
N ARG A 226 6.71 -10.64 -11.38
CA ARG A 226 5.70 -11.05 -12.38
C ARG A 226 4.40 -11.55 -11.77
N ASP A 227 4.46 -12.01 -10.52
CA ASP A 227 3.33 -12.59 -9.79
C ASP A 227 2.56 -11.57 -8.93
N VAL A 228 3.01 -10.32 -8.87
CA VAL A 228 2.27 -9.22 -8.20
C VAL A 228 1.04 -8.74 -8.99
N ARG A 229 0.83 -9.24 -10.22
CA ARG A 229 -0.35 -8.90 -11.06
C ARG A 229 -1.49 -9.90 -10.92
N TRP A 230 -2.67 -9.48 -11.36
CA TRP A 230 -3.82 -10.37 -11.56
C TRP A 230 -4.66 -9.93 -12.74
N GLN A 231 -5.74 -10.67 -13.03
CA GLN A 231 -6.58 -10.44 -14.19
C GLN A 231 -7.03 -8.97 -14.27
N LYS A 232 -6.68 -8.31 -15.39
CA LYS A 232 -6.98 -6.89 -15.65
C LYS A 232 -6.37 -5.91 -14.63
N PHE A 233 -5.33 -6.31 -13.90
CA PHE A 233 -4.66 -5.48 -12.90
C PHE A 233 -3.14 -5.68 -12.97
N THR A 234 -2.48 -4.83 -13.76
CA THR A 234 -1.03 -4.90 -14.03
C THR A 234 -0.20 -4.45 -12.81
N ASN A 235 1.09 -4.79 -12.78
CA ASN A 235 2.02 -4.33 -11.73
C ASN A 235 2.02 -2.80 -11.60
N ALA A 236 2.01 -2.08 -12.72
CA ALA A 236 1.89 -0.62 -12.72
C ALA A 236 0.60 -0.15 -12.02
N LYS A 237 -0.52 -0.86 -12.21
CA LYS A 237 -1.78 -0.52 -11.56
C LYS A 237 -1.78 -0.80 -10.06
N VAL A 238 -1.12 -1.87 -9.64
CA VAL A 238 -0.87 -2.18 -8.22
C VAL A 238 -0.09 -1.05 -7.57
N GLN A 239 1.06 -0.70 -8.16
CA GLN A 239 1.94 0.36 -7.66
C GLN A 239 1.23 1.72 -7.62
N GLU A 240 0.47 2.08 -8.66
CA GLU A 240 -0.34 3.31 -8.69
C GLU A 240 -1.40 3.31 -7.59
N THR A 241 -2.09 2.18 -7.38
CA THR A 241 -3.16 2.06 -6.39
C THR A 241 -2.61 2.14 -4.96
N LEU A 242 -1.51 1.44 -4.68
CA LEU A 242 -0.80 1.51 -3.41
C LEU A 242 -0.24 2.91 -3.15
N GLY A 243 0.36 3.54 -4.17
CA GLY A 243 0.83 4.92 -4.09
C GLY A 243 -0.28 5.90 -3.70
N LYS A 244 -1.46 5.77 -4.32
CA LYS A 244 -2.65 6.57 -3.97
C LYS A 244 -3.11 6.36 -2.53
N LEU A 245 -3.09 5.12 -2.03
CA LEU A 245 -3.41 4.80 -0.64
C LEU A 245 -2.41 5.49 0.32
N VAL A 246 -1.11 5.32 0.09
CA VAL A 246 -0.05 5.93 0.94
C VAL A 246 -0.11 7.46 0.91
N THR A 247 -0.29 8.06 -0.27
CA THR A 247 -0.46 9.52 -0.38
C THR A 247 -1.70 10.00 0.38
N ALA A 248 -2.82 9.29 0.30
CA ALA A 248 -4.02 9.62 1.05
C ALA A 248 -3.81 9.51 2.56
N ARG A 249 -3.19 8.42 3.03
CA ARG A 249 -2.84 8.26 4.45
C ARG A 249 -1.96 9.39 4.94
N ASN A 250 -0.88 9.72 4.24
CA ASN A 250 0.03 10.78 4.66
C ASN A 250 -0.68 12.13 4.72
N SER A 251 -1.51 12.45 3.72
CA SER A 251 -2.32 13.67 3.76
C SER A 251 -3.26 13.70 4.97
N ILE A 252 -3.96 12.61 5.27
CA ILE A 252 -4.89 12.51 6.40
C ILE A 252 -4.15 12.62 7.75
N ALA A 253 -3.04 11.88 7.91
CA ALA A 253 -2.26 11.82 9.14
C ALA A 253 -1.66 13.19 9.53
N HIS A 254 -1.35 14.03 8.54
CA HIS A 254 -0.89 15.41 8.73
C HIS A 254 -2.03 16.43 8.79
N GLY A 255 -3.28 16.00 8.95
CA GLY A 255 -4.44 16.89 9.11
C GLY A 255 -5.00 17.47 7.81
N GLY A 256 -4.55 16.97 6.65
CA GLY A 256 -5.04 17.37 5.34
C GLY A 256 -6.51 16.98 5.10
N SER A 257 -7.18 17.75 4.25
CA SER A 257 -8.61 17.59 3.91
C SER A 257 -8.86 16.61 2.77
N LYS A 258 -7.96 15.64 2.53
CA LYS A 258 -8.10 14.67 1.44
C LYS A 258 -9.43 13.94 1.54
N THR A 259 -10.24 14.08 0.50
CA THR A 259 -11.53 13.40 0.40
C THR A 259 -11.33 12.05 -0.29
N VAL A 260 -11.82 10.99 0.36
CA VAL A 260 -11.80 9.62 -0.16
C VAL A 260 -13.24 9.10 -0.13
N SER A 261 -13.70 8.52 -1.24
CA SER A 261 -15.02 7.88 -1.30
C SER A 261 -14.98 6.49 -0.66
N LYS A 262 -16.13 6.01 -0.18
CA LYS A 262 -16.29 4.65 0.35
C LYS A 262 -15.84 3.59 -0.65
N LEU A 263 -16.23 3.75 -1.92
CA LEU A 263 -15.87 2.83 -3.01
C LEU A 263 -14.36 2.77 -3.20
N THR A 264 -13.68 3.92 -3.20
CA THR A 264 -12.22 3.97 -3.32
C THR A 264 -11.53 3.29 -2.14
N ALA A 265 -12.00 3.52 -0.91
CA ALA A 265 -11.45 2.86 0.27
C ALA A 265 -11.60 1.32 0.20
N LYS A 266 -12.78 0.81 -0.20
CA LYS A 266 -13.00 -0.63 -0.42
C LYS A 266 -12.12 -1.19 -1.53
N LYS A 267 -11.92 -0.44 -2.62
CA LYS A 267 -10.99 -0.83 -3.70
C LYS A 267 -9.55 -0.95 -3.20
N TRP A 268 -9.11 -0.03 -2.34
CA TRP A 268 -7.80 -0.12 -1.71
C TRP A 268 -7.68 -1.34 -0.80
N LYS A 269 -8.70 -1.65 0.01
CA LYS A 269 -8.73 -2.88 0.83
C LYS A 269 -8.54 -4.13 -0.03
N GLY A 270 -9.35 -4.28 -1.08
CA GLY A 270 -9.23 -5.44 -1.98
C GLY A 270 -7.91 -5.51 -2.74
N CYS A 271 -7.25 -4.38 -2.99
CA CYS A 271 -5.90 -4.34 -3.52
C CYS A 271 -4.86 -4.83 -2.50
N VAL A 272 -4.98 -4.42 -1.24
CA VAL A 272 -4.10 -4.83 -0.13
C VAL A 272 -4.23 -6.34 0.14
N GLU A 273 -5.45 -6.87 0.21
CA GLU A 273 -5.70 -8.31 0.43
C GLU A 273 -5.01 -9.17 -0.63
N ARG A 274 -5.25 -8.87 -1.91
CA ARG A 274 -4.65 -9.61 -3.03
C ARG A 274 -3.14 -9.42 -3.10
N LEU A 275 -2.65 -8.21 -2.83
CA LEU A 275 -1.21 -7.94 -2.84
C LEU A 275 -0.51 -8.73 -1.73
N ALA A 276 -1.11 -8.81 -0.55
CA ALA A 276 -0.59 -9.64 0.54
C ALA A 276 -0.52 -11.12 0.13
N ASP A 277 -1.59 -11.68 -0.46
CA ASP A 277 -1.54 -13.06 -0.96
C ASP A 277 -0.38 -13.30 -1.94
N ARG A 278 -0.09 -12.34 -2.83
CA ARG A 278 1.02 -12.46 -3.79
C ARG A 278 2.38 -12.34 -3.13
N ILE A 279 2.56 -11.38 -2.23
CA ILE A 279 3.82 -11.18 -1.51
C ILE A 279 4.13 -12.41 -0.65
N ASP A 280 3.13 -13.00 -0.02
CA ASP A 280 3.28 -14.21 0.80
C ASP A 280 3.89 -15.37 0.01
N VAL A 281 3.35 -15.63 -1.20
CA VAL A 281 3.86 -16.64 -2.13
C VAL A 281 5.30 -16.33 -2.54
N ILE A 282 5.55 -15.09 -2.99
CA ILE A 282 6.86 -14.68 -3.53
C ILE A 282 7.95 -14.80 -2.46
N VAL A 283 7.66 -14.35 -1.24
CA VAL A 283 8.60 -14.43 -0.12
C VAL A 283 8.82 -15.88 0.29
N SER A 284 7.77 -16.71 0.34
CA SER A 284 7.94 -18.14 0.62
C SER A 284 8.78 -18.85 -0.44
N ASP A 285 8.54 -18.60 -1.71
CA ASP A 285 9.30 -19.19 -2.82
C ASP A 285 10.77 -18.80 -2.70
N HIS A 286 11.04 -17.55 -2.35
CA HIS A 286 12.39 -17.06 -2.12
C HIS A 286 13.07 -17.71 -0.91
N VAL A 287 12.40 -17.78 0.24
CA VAL A 287 12.93 -18.48 1.42
C VAL A 287 13.23 -19.94 1.09
N GLN A 288 12.35 -20.62 0.35
CA GLN A 288 12.59 -21.99 -0.12
C GLN A 288 13.82 -22.07 -1.01
N SER A 289 14.02 -21.11 -1.93
CA SER A 289 15.21 -21.07 -2.79
C SER A 289 16.51 -20.87 -2.01
N GLN A 290 16.47 -20.14 -0.89
CA GLN A 290 17.65 -19.85 -0.06
C GLN A 290 17.95 -20.96 0.95
N THR A 291 16.92 -21.61 1.49
CA THR A 291 17.05 -22.53 2.64
C THR A 291 16.76 -24.00 2.30
N GLY A 292 16.21 -24.29 1.12
CA GLY A 292 15.71 -25.61 0.73
C GLY A 292 14.34 -25.97 1.34
N ASN A 293 13.84 -25.20 2.30
CA ASN A 293 12.60 -25.48 3.01
C ASN A 293 11.55 -24.39 2.77
N ARG A 294 10.34 -24.79 2.37
CA ARG A 294 9.22 -23.86 2.22
C ARG A 294 8.60 -23.58 3.59
N PRO A 295 8.59 -22.34 4.08
CA PRO A 295 8.12 -22.05 5.43
C PRO A 295 6.60 -21.97 5.57
N TRP A 296 5.87 -21.67 4.49
CA TRP A 296 4.40 -21.67 4.40
C TRP A 296 3.91 -21.95 2.96
#